data_AF-A0A7X8K572-F1
#
_entry.id   AF-A0A7X8K572-F1
#
_cell.length_a   1.000
_cell.length_b   1.000
_cell.length_c   1.000
_cell.angle_alpha   90.00
_cell.angle_beta   90.00
_cell.angle_gamma   90.00
#
_symmetry.space_group_name_H-M   'P 1'
#
loop_
_entity.id
_entity.type
_entity.pdbx_description
1 polymer ?
#
loop_
_entity_poly.entity_id
_entity_poly.type
_entity_poly.pdbx_seq_one_letter_code
_entity_poly.pdbx_strand_id
1 'polypeptide(L)'
;MDPVVIIAGLILFAMVVYLVGSPLFRKEDTPEFDWEPEDSGESTKTALFTALAEIEFDYKMGKMSEEDYRELKQTYQPEAVALLQKEESQVSGKRRQSTTAGDIEQELEKELERELAEIRRQAKKEQER
;
A
#
# COMPACT_ATOMS: atom_id res chain seq x y z
N MET A 1 61.90 -8.19 -10.70
CA MET A 1 60.56 -8.62 -10.28
C MET A 1 60.39 -10.04 -10.76
N ASP A 2 60.39 -11.03 -9.87
CA ASP A 2 60.25 -12.43 -10.29
C ASP A 2 58.88 -12.66 -10.93
N PRO A 3 58.81 -13.32 -12.11
CA PRO A 3 57.54 -13.55 -12.81
C PRO A 3 56.54 -14.33 -11.94
N VAL A 4 57.05 -15.17 -11.03
CA VAL A 4 56.25 -15.90 -10.04
C VAL A 4 55.51 -14.95 -9.09
N VAL A 5 56.14 -13.87 -8.65
CA VAL A 5 55.54 -12.88 -7.74
C VAL A 5 54.44 -12.10 -8.44
N ILE A 6 54.62 -11.79 -9.73
CA ILE A 6 53.62 -11.09 -10.55
C ILE A 6 52.37 -11.98 -10.73
N ILE A 7 52.56 -13.27 -11.04
CA ILE A 7 51.47 -14.22 -11.22
C ILE A 7 50.72 -14.44 -9.90
N ALA A 8 51.44 -14.60 -8.79
CA ALA A 8 50.83 -14.75 -7.47
C ALA A 8 50.00 -13.51 -7.07
N GLY A 9 50.51 -12.31 -7.36
CA GLY A 9 49.78 -11.05 -7.11
C GLY A 9 48.50 -10.93 -7.94
N LEU A 10 48.54 -11.34 -9.21
CA LEU A 10 47.37 -11.32 -10.10
C LEU A 10 46.26 -12.27 -9.63
N ILE A 11 46.63 -13.48 -9.20
CA ILE A 11 45.67 -14.47 -8.66
C ILE A 11 45.02 -13.94 -7.39
N LEU A 12 45.82 -13.36 -6.48
CA LEU A 12 45.32 -12.79 -5.23
C LEU A 12 44.39 -11.61 -5.49
N PHE A 13 44.74 -10.72 -6.40
CA PHE A 13 43.89 -9.60 -6.80
C PHE A 13 42.56 -10.09 -7.41
N ALA A 14 42.60 -11.06 -8.32
CA ALA A 14 41.39 -11.63 -8.91
C ALA A 14 40.50 -12.32 -7.86
N MET A 15 41.08 -12.99 -6.87
CA MET A 15 40.36 -13.61 -5.75
C MET A 15 39.65 -12.58 -4.87
N VAL A 16 40.30 -11.45 -4.58
CA VAL A 16 39.69 -10.34 -3.83
C VAL A 16 38.55 -9.72 -4.62
N VAL A 17 38.77 -9.42 -5.90
CA VAL A 17 37.71 -8.90 -6.79
C VAL A 17 36.55 -9.87 -6.90
N TYR A 18 36.80 -11.18 -6.95
CA TYR A 18 35.74 -12.18 -6.98
C TYR A 18 34.98 -12.24 -5.65
N LEU A 19 35.66 -12.23 -4.49
CA LEU A 19 35.00 -12.26 -3.18
C LEU A 19 34.17 -11.01 -2.91
N VAL A 20 34.63 -9.84 -3.37
CA VAL A 20 33.93 -8.55 -3.18
C VAL A 20 32.87 -8.32 -4.26
N GLY A 21 33.10 -8.76 -5.49
CA GLY A 21 32.15 -8.65 -6.60
C GLY A 21 31.02 -9.69 -6.54
N SER A 22 31.28 -10.87 -5.96
CA SER A 22 30.28 -11.94 -5.78
C SER A 22 29.02 -11.49 -5.02
N PRO A 23 29.09 -10.80 -3.86
CA PRO A 23 27.89 -10.31 -3.19
C PRO A 23 27.16 -9.22 -3.97
N LEU A 24 27.83 -8.48 -4.87
CA LEU A 24 27.20 -7.42 -5.66
C LEU A 24 26.34 -7.95 -6.83
N PHE A 25 26.64 -9.16 -7.33
CA PHE A 25 25.86 -9.85 -8.37
C PHE A 25 24.91 -10.92 -7.81
N ARG A 26 25.04 -11.24 -6.52
CA ARG A 26 23.95 -11.86 -5.80
C ARG A 26 22.87 -10.80 -5.70
N LYS A 27 21.89 -10.91 -6.60
CA LYS A 27 20.53 -10.50 -6.29
C LYS A 27 20.21 -11.26 -5.02
N GLU A 28 20.42 -10.61 -3.89
CA GLU A 28 19.75 -11.01 -2.67
C GLU A 28 18.29 -11.05 -3.09
N ASP A 29 17.72 -12.26 -3.12
CA ASP A 29 16.28 -12.40 -3.02
C ASP A 29 15.96 -11.49 -1.84
N THR A 30 15.41 -10.30 -2.14
CA THR A 30 15.02 -9.30 -1.16
C THR A 30 14.38 -10.10 -0.06
N PRO A 31 14.97 -10.13 1.16
CA PRO A 31 14.43 -10.98 2.22
C PRO A 31 12.97 -10.62 2.27
N GLU A 32 12.13 -11.57 1.87
CA GLU A 32 10.69 -11.45 1.93
C GLU A 32 10.49 -11.33 3.43
N PHE A 33 10.37 -10.08 3.88
CA PHE A 33 10.32 -9.76 5.27
C PHE A 33 8.97 -10.30 5.67
N ASP A 34 8.98 -11.53 6.18
CA ASP A 34 7.84 -12.26 6.68
C ASP A 34 7.44 -11.56 7.98
N TRP A 35 6.93 -10.34 7.82
CA TRP A 35 6.09 -9.69 8.80
C TRP A 35 4.83 -10.54 8.80
N GLU A 36 4.80 -11.61 9.60
CA GLU A 36 3.56 -12.14 10.15
C GLU A 36 2.90 -10.96 10.88
N PRO A 37 1.89 -10.29 10.29
CA PRO A 37 1.28 -9.15 10.92
C PRO A 37 0.33 -9.75 11.94
N GLU A 38 0.80 -9.86 13.18
CA GLU A 38 -0.10 -9.93 14.31
C GLU A 38 -0.85 -8.59 14.35
N ASP A 39 -2.05 -8.64 13.75
CA ASP A 39 -3.14 -7.71 13.91
C ASP A 39 -3.05 -6.35 13.18
N SER A 40 -4.14 -6.01 12.48
CA SER A 40 -4.48 -4.74 11.82
C SER A 40 -3.66 -4.31 10.56
N GLY A 41 -4.28 -4.41 9.37
CA GLY A 41 -3.75 -3.86 8.11
C GLY A 41 -3.50 -2.33 8.08
N GLU A 42 -3.92 -1.60 9.11
CA GLU A 42 -3.57 -0.19 9.35
C GLU A 42 -2.12 -0.02 9.82
N SER A 43 -1.58 -0.99 10.55
CA SER A 43 -0.23 -0.96 11.11
C SER A 43 0.84 -1.16 10.02
N THR A 44 0.60 -2.07 9.07
CA THR A 44 1.49 -2.30 7.93
C THR A 44 1.57 -1.08 7.00
N LYS A 45 0.43 -0.41 6.76
CA LYS A 45 0.38 0.84 5.98
C LYS A 45 1.23 1.92 6.63
N THR A 46 0.99 2.17 7.91
CA THR A 46 1.68 3.22 8.65
C THR A 46 3.19 2.97 8.66
N ALA A 47 3.62 1.72 8.84
CA ALA A 47 5.02 1.34 8.78
C ALA A 47 5.64 1.61 7.39
N LEU A 48 4.98 1.18 6.31
CA LEU A 48 5.49 1.33 4.94
C LEU A 48 5.62 2.79 4.51
N PHE A 49 4.61 3.61 4.79
CA PHE A 49 4.65 5.05 4.47
C PHE A 49 5.66 5.80 5.35
N THR A 50 5.84 5.40 6.60
CA THR A 50 6.87 5.97 7.50
C THR A 50 8.26 5.65 6.99
N ALA A 51 8.52 4.40 6.61
CA ALA A 51 9.80 3.99 6.04
C ALA A 51 10.13 4.79 4.76
N LEU A 52 9.17 4.95 3.85
CA LEU A 52 9.36 5.75 2.64
C LEU A 52 9.67 7.22 2.96
N ALA A 53 9.00 7.80 3.96
CA ALA A 53 9.24 9.17 4.39
C ALA A 53 10.64 9.37 5.01
N GLU A 54 11.12 8.39 5.77
CA GLU A 54 12.44 8.41 6.38
C GLU A 54 13.57 8.30 5.33
N ILE A 55 13.38 7.44 4.32
CA ILE A 55 14.28 7.32 3.16
C ILE A 55 14.37 8.65 2.38
N GLU A 56 13.24 9.30 2.12
CA GLU A 56 13.22 10.61 1.45
C GLU A 56 13.86 11.72 2.30
N PHE A 57 13.65 11.66 3.62
CA PHE A 57 14.25 12.61 4.55
C PHE A 57 15.77 12.47 4.58
N ASP A 58 16.30 11.26 4.69
CA ASP A 58 17.75 11.02 4.73
C ASP A 58 18.44 11.38 3.40
N TYR A 59 17.79 11.17 2.26
CA TYR A 59 18.26 11.68 0.97
C TYR A 59 18.28 13.21 0.93
N LYS A 60 17.20 13.89 1.35
CA LYS A 60 17.15 15.37 1.41
C LYS A 60 18.15 15.97 2.38
N MET A 61 18.51 15.24 3.43
CA MET A 61 19.55 15.62 4.39
C MET A 61 20.97 15.32 3.89
N GLY A 62 21.12 14.75 2.69
CA GLY A 62 22.42 14.43 2.09
C GLY A 62 23.16 13.28 2.78
N LYS A 63 22.47 12.47 3.59
CA LYS A 63 23.05 11.30 4.26
C LYS A 63 23.16 10.08 3.34
N MET A 64 22.51 10.13 2.18
CA MET A 64 22.37 9.01 1.26
C MET A 64 22.63 9.47 -0.17
N SER A 65 23.28 8.61 -0.96
CA SER A 65 23.55 8.92 -2.37
C SER A 65 22.26 8.84 -3.20
N GLU A 66 22.24 9.50 -4.36
CA GLU A 66 21.11 9.44 -5.29
C GLU A 66 20.90 8.02 -5.84
N GLU A 67 21.97 7.23 -5.91
CA GLU A 67 21.92 5.85 -6.39
C GLU A 67 21.24 4.93 -5.37
N ASP A 68 21.64 5.01 -4.10
CA ASP A 68 21.00 4.29 -3.00
C ASP A 68 19.54 4.72 -2.81
N TYR A 69 19.26 6.03 -2.96
CA TYR A 69 17.88 6.56 -2.92
C TYR A 69 16.99 5.93 -3.98
N ARG A 70 17.45 5.87 -5.24
CA ARG A 70 16.66 5.28 -6.32
C ARG A 70 16.40 3.80 -6.07
N GLU A 71 17.41 3.06 -5.60
CA GLU A 71 17.29 1.63 -5.35
C GLU A 71 16.26 1.34 -4.25
N LEU A 72 16.36 2.00 -3.10
CA LEU A 72 15.38 1.85 -2.03
C LEU A 72 13.99 2.27 -2.48
N LYS A 73 13.86 3.40 -3.17
CA LYS A 73 12.57 3.87 -3.68
C LYS A 73 11.93 2.87 -4.64
N GLN A 74 12.72 2.24 -5.50
CA GLN A 74 12.22 1.27 -6.48
C GLN A 74 11.66 0.01 -5.82
N THR A 75 12.16 -0.34 -4.63
CA THR A 75 11.67 -1.47 -3.82
C THR A 75 10.38 -1.13 -3.07
N TYR A 76 10.31 0.03 -2.39
CA TYR A 76 9.17 0.38 -1.53
C TYR A 76 7.98 1.03 -2.26
N GLN A 77 8.23 1.76 -3.36
CA GLN A 77 7.18 2.42 -4.14
C GLN A 77 6.13 1.47 -4.74
N PRO A 78 6.47 0.32 -5.37
CA PRO A 78 5.47 -0.57 -5.93
C PRO A 78 4.55 -1.17 -4.86
N GLU A 79 5.07 -1.46 -3.66
CA GLU A 79 4.29 -1.97 -2.55
C GLU A 79 3.28 -0.93 -2.03
N ALA A 80 3.70 0.33 -1.91
CA ALA A 80 2.82 1.44 -1.55
C ALA A 80 1.71 1.67 -2.58
N VAL A 81 2.02 1.58 -3.88
CA VAL A 81 1.05 1.72 -4.97
C VAL A 81 0.04 0.56 -4.98
N ALA A 82 0.50 -0.67 -4.75
CA ALA A 82 -0.37 -1.83 -4.68
C ALA A 82 -1.35 -1.73 -3.49
N LEU A 83 -0.89 -1.21 -2.35
CA LEU A 83 -1.73 -1.00 -1.16
C LEU A 83 -2.84 0.03 -1.44
N LEU A 84 -2.51 1.13 -2.11
CA LEU A 84 -3.48 2.17 -2.51
C LEU A 84 -4.53 1.66 -3.50
N GLN A 85 -4.13 0.87 -4.51
CA GLN A 85 -5.07 0.27 -5.46
C GLN A 85 -6.04 -0.71 -4.79
N LYS A 86 -5.56 -1.45 -3.79
CA LYS A 86 -6.39 -2.36 -2.99
C LYS A 86 -7.43 -1.59 -2.18
N GLU A 87 -7.07 -0.45 -1.59
CA GLU A 87 -8.00 0.42 -0.87
C GLU A 87 -9.04 1.06 -1.80
N GLU A 88 -8.64 1.57 -2.96
CA GLU A 88 -9.57 2.18 -3.93
C GLU A 88 -10.60 1.16 -4.46
N SER A 89 -10.15 -0.07 -4.69
CA SER A 89 -10.99 -1.20 -5.09
C SER A 89 -11.96 -1.61 -3.98
N GLN A 90 -11.51 -1.62 -2.72
CA GLN A 90 -12.37 -1.90 -1.57
C GLN A 90 -13.38 -0.78 -1.32
N VAL A 91 -13.01 0.48 -1.44
CA VAL A 91 -13.94 1.62 -1.34
C VAL A 91 -14.98 1.57 -2.47
N SER A 92 -14.56 1.23 -3.68
CA SER A 92 -15.46 1.07 -4.84
C SER A 92 -16.37 -0.16 -4.72
N GLY A 93 -15.89 -1.24 -4.11
CA GLY A 93 -16.67 -2.44 -3.81
C GLY A 93 -17.68 -2.21 -2.67
N LYS A 94 -17.26 -1.55 -1.59
CA LYS A 94 -18.12 -1.20 -0.44
C LYS A 94 -19.19 -0.18 -0.81
N ARG A 95 -18.90 0.73 -1.74
CA ARG A 95 -19.88 1.66 -2.33
C ARG A 95 -20.92 0.97 -3.23
N ARG A 96 -20.59 -0.20 -3.80
CA ARG A 96 -21.52 -1.04 -4.55
C ARG A 96 -22.32 -2.00 -3.65
N GLN A 97 -21.81 -2.32 -2.46
CA GLN A 97 -22.39 -3.31 -1.55
C GLN A 97 -23.15 -2.69 -0.37
N SER A 98 -22.90 -1.42 -0.03
CA SER A 98 -23.86 -0.58 0.67
C SER A 98 -25.04 -0.42 -0.28
N THR A 99 -26.14 -1.12 0.01
CA THR A 99 -27.51 -0.89 -0.49
C THR A 99 -27.62 0.34 -1.37
N THR A 100 -27.87 0.14 -2.66
CA THR A 100 -28.02 1.19 -3.67
C THR A 100 -28.77 2.37 -3.04
N ALA A 101 -28.25 3.58 -3.09
CA ALA A 101 -28.94 4.76 -2.56
C ALA A 101 -30.40 4.83 -3.05
N GLY A 102 -30.66 4.34 -4.27
CA GLY A 102 -31.99 4.19 -4.84
C GLY A 102 -32.91 3.16 -4.16
N ASP A 103 -32.38 2.09 -3.55
CA ASP A 103 -33.19 1.10 -2.81
C ASP A 103 -33.71 1.70 -1.49
N ILE A 104 -32.85 2.47 -0.81
CA ILE A 104 -33.21 3.19 0.43
C ILE A 104 -34.24 4.28 0.11
N GLU A 105 -34.03 5.05 -0.97
CA GLU A 105 -34.97 6.09 -1.39
C GLU A 105 -36.36 5.53 -1.73
N GLN A 106 -36.43 4.40 -2.43
CA GLN A 106 -37.71 3.76 -2.78
C GLN A 106 -38.45 3.19 -1.58
N GLU A 107 -37.74 2.60 -0.61
CA GLU A 107 -38.36 2.09 0.61
C GLU A 107 -38.91 3.24 1.47
N LEU A 108 -38.18 4.36 1.55
CA LEU A 108 -38.58 5.57 2.27
C LEU A 108 -39.82 6.23 1.64
N GLU A 109 -39.87 6.34 0.31
CA GLU A 109 -41.01 6.94 -0.41
C GLU A 109 -42.29 6.12 -0.19
N LYS A 110 -42.18 4.79 -0.21
CA LYS A 110 -43.31 3.89 0.02
C LYS A 110 -43.85 3.96 1.45
N GLU A 111 -43.00 4.20 2.43
CA GLU A 111 -43.41 4.40 3.82
C GLU A 111 -44.11 5.75 4.01
N LEU A 112 -43.57 6.83 3.42
CA LEU A 112 -44.16 8.16 3.45
C LEU A 112 -45.57 8.20 2.83
N GLU A 113 -45.78 7.52 1.70
CA GLU A 113 -47.09 7.44 1.05
C GLU A 113 -48.14 6.77 1.95
N ARG A 114 -47.75 5.75 2.72
CA ARG A 114 -48.65 5.05 3.65
C ARG A 114 -49.09 5.97 4.77
N GLU A 115 -48.17 6.69 5.40
CA GLU A 115 -48.51 7.65 6.47
C GLU A 115 -49.43 8.77 5.95
N LEU A 116 -49.13 9.34 4.78
CA LEU A 116 -49.97 10.38 4.17
C LEU A 116 -51.39 9.88 3.87
N ALA A 117 -51.53 8.64 3.41
CA ALA A 117 -52.85 8.05 3.14
C ALA A 117 -53.65 7.86 4.44
N GLU A 118 -53.00 7.50 5.55
CA GLU A 118 -53.65 7.37 6.85
C GLU A 118 -54.11 8.71 7.41
N ILE A 119 -53.25 9.73 7.35
CA ILE A 119 -53.58 11.10 7.79
C ILE A 119 -54.77 11.65 7.00
N ARG A 120 -54.78 11.48 5.67
CA ARG A 120 -55.90 11.92 4.82
C ARG A 120 -57.22 11.22 5.17
N ARG A 121 -57.17 9.94 5.55
CA ARG A 121 -58.36 9.19 5.98
C ARG A 121 -58.88 9.66 7.34
N GLN A 122 -57.98 10.01 8.26
CA GLN A 122 -58.36 10.57 9.57
C GLN A 122 -58.98 11.96 9.41
N ALA A 123 -58.35 12.84 8.64
CA ALA A 123 -58.86 14.19 8.37
C ALA A 123 -60.25 14.16 7.71
N LYS A 124 -60.51 13.21 6.80
CA LYS A 124 -61.83 13.06 6.17
C LYS A 124 -62.90 12.57 7.14
N LYS A 125 -62.55 11.71 8.11
CA LYS A 125 -63.48 11.23 9.15
C LYS A 125 -63.78 12.29 10.21
N GLU A 126 -62.85 13.20 10.50
CA GLU A 126 -63.11 14.34 11.39
C GLU A 126 -63.99 15.41 10.73
N GLN A 127 -63.95 15.55 9.40
CA GLN A 127 -64.80 16.52 8.69
C GLN A 127 -66.26 16.08 8.50
N GLU A 128 -66.57 14.78 8.61
CA GLU A 128 -67.92 14.23 8.46
C GLU A 128 -68.66 14.03 9.81
N ARG A 129 -68.06 14.48 10.93
CA ARG A 129 -68.61 14.37 12.28
C ARG A 129 -69.07 15.71 12.83
#